data_AF-A0A380ZWM0-F1
#
_entry.id   AF-A0A380ZWM0-F1
#
_cell.length_a   1.000
_cell.length_b   1.000
_cell.length_c   1.000
_cell.angle_alpha   90.00
_cell.angle_beta   90.00
_cell.angle_gamma   90.00
#
_symmetry.space_group_name_H-M   'P 1'
#
loop_
_entity.id
_entity.type
_entity.pdbx_description
1 polymer ?
#
loop_
_entity_poly.entity_id
_entity_poly.type
_entity_poly.pdbx_seq_one_letter_code
_entity_poly.pdbx_strand_id
1 'polypeptide(L)'
;MSRGTAIKNGIKRNKLLRYQLYMEEYMKWKELDVPTTVIYRKYIYPKFRISLKTLNNAISTNIKKELKTLPDDGRQLSLFD
;
A
#
# COMPACT_ATOMS: atom_id res chain seq x y z
N MET A 1 -22.90 -8.97 -5.79
CA MET A 1 -21.64 -9.55 -5.30
C MET A 1 -21.89 -10.36 -4.04
N SER A 2 -21.30 -11.55 -3.89
CA SER A 2 -21.33 -12.29 -2.62
C SER A 2 -20.60 -11.50 -1.53
N ARG A 3 -21.10 -11.55 -0.28
CA ARG A 3 -20.48 -10.87 0.89
C ARG A 3 -18.99 -11.19 1.01
N GLY A 4 -18.60 -12.44 0.74
CA GLY A 4 -17.20 -12.87 0.76
C GLY A 4 -16.31 -12.18 -0.29
N THR A 5 -16.86 -11.84 -1.47
CA THR A 5 -16.12 -11.13 -2.52
C THR A 5 -15.88 -9.67 -2.15
N ALA A 6 -16.89 -9.00 -1.56
CA ALA A 6 -16.76 -7.60 -1.11
C ALA A 6 -15.70 -7.45 0.00
N ILE A 7 -15.66 -8.38 0.96
CA ILE A 7 -14.63 -8.38 2.02
C ILE A 7 -13.23 -8.53 1.41
N LYS A 8 -13.05 -9.47 0.47
CA LYS A 8 -11.76 -9.68 -0.23
C LYS A 8 -11.33 -8.41 -0.99
N ASN A 9 -12.25 -7.74 -1.66
CA ASN A 9 -11.98 -6.49 -2.37
C ASN A 9 -11.57 -5.36 -1.42
N GLY A 10 -12.26 -5.20 -0.29
CA GLY A 10 -11.91 -4.23 0.75
C GLY A 10 -10.51 -4.46 1.35
N ILE A 11 -10.17 -5.72 1.66
CA ILE A 11 -8.82 -6.08 2.14
C ILE A 11 -7.75 -5.73 1.09
N LYS A 12 -8.02 -6.04 -0.19
CA LYS A 12 -7.10 -5.75 -1.28
C LYS A 12 -6.93 -4.24 -1.48
N ARG A 13 -8.02 -3.47 -1.45
CA ARG A 13 -8.00 -2.00 -1.53
C ARG A 13 -7.16 -1.40 -0.40
N ASN A 14 -7.39 -1.80 0.84
CA ASN A 14 -6.63 -1.31 1.99
C ASN A 14 -5.14 -1.65 1.90
N LYS A 15 -4.80 -2.84 1.38
CA LYS A 15 -3.40 -3.20 1.12
C LYS A 15 -2.75 -2.28 0.08
N LEU A 16 -3.45 -2.00 -1.03
CA LEU A 16 -2.96 -1.12 -2.10
C LEU A 16 -2.81 0.33 -1.62
N LEU A 17 -3.74 0.83 -0.81
CA LEU A 17 -3.62 2.16 -0.20
C LEU A 17 -2.41 2.26 0.74
N ARG A 18 -2.14 1.23 1.54
CA ARG A 18 -0.90 1.17 2.34
C ARG A 18 0.35 1.18 1.45
N TYR A 19 0.34 0.43 0.36
CA TYR A 19 1.46 0.42 -0.60
C TYR A 19 1.67 1.79 -1.24
N GLN A 20 0.59 2.54 -1.50
CA GLN A 20 0.67 3.90 -2.00
C GLN A 20 1.42 4.82 -1.02
N LEU A 21 1.09 4.76 0.27
CA LEU A 21 1.77 5.55 1.31
C LEU A 21 3.27 5.24 1.39
N TYR A 22 3.65 3.97 1.26
CA TYR A 22 5.05 3.57 1.26
C TYR A 22 5.79 4.11 0.03
N MET A 23 5.14 4.05 -1.14
CA MET A 23 5.70 4.53 -2.40
C MET A 23 5.87 6.05 -2.41
N GLU A 24 4.92 6.79 -1.88
CA GLU A 24 5.01 8.26 -1.75
C GLU A 24 6.18 8.68 -0.86
N GLU A 25 6.36 8.02 0.29
CA GLU A 25 7.52 8.28 1.15
C GLU A 25 8.83 7.89 0.46
N TYR A 26 8.86 6.74 -0.22
CA TYR A 26 10.04 6.29 -0.95
C TYR A 26 10.47 7.27 -2.06
N MET A 27 9.51 7.79 -2.83
CA MET A 27 9.79 8.67 -3.97
C MET A 27 10.38 10.01 -3.54
N LYS A 28 9.94 10.58 -2.41
CA LYS A 28 10.51 11.83 -1.84
C LYS A 28 12.04 11.77 -1.68
N TRP A 29 12.56 10.62 -1.26
CA TRP A 29 13.99 10.42 -1.06
C TRP A 29 14.70 9.90 -2.31
N LYS A 30 13.98 9.16 -3.17
CA LYS A 30 14.56 8.64 -4.40
C LYS A 30 14.86 9.75 -5.41
N GLU A 31 14.06 10.81 -5.44
CA GLU A 31 14.31 12.02 -6.24
C GLU A 31 15.63 12.71 -5.85
N LEU A 32 16.08 12.55 -4.61
CA LEU A 32 17.33 13.08 -4.08
C LEU A 32 18.53 12.14 -4.33
N ASP A 33 18.36 11.15 -5.22
CA ASP A 33 19.33 10.10 -5.55
C ASP A 33 19.87 9.29 -4.35
N VAL A 34 19.05 9.15 -3.30
CA VAL A 34 19.42 8.35 -2.13
C VAL A 34 19.31 6.84 -2.46
N PRO A 35 20.28 6.00 -2.07
CA PRO A 35 20.18 4.56 -2.26
C PRO A 35 18.97 3.94 -1.53
N THR A 36 18.27 3.01 -2.18
CA THR A 36 17.07 2.35 -1.65
C THR A 36 17.27 1.73 -0.27
N THR A 37 18.44 1.17 0.01
CA THR A 37 18.78 0.57 1.32
C THR A 37 18.84 1.62 2.44
N VAL A 38 19.35 2.82 2.12
CA VAL A 38 19.38 3.96 3.04
C VAL A 38 17.98 4.48 3.26
N ILE A 39 17.19 4.62 2.18
CA ILE A 39 15.79 5.05 2.26
C ILE A 39 14.99 4.11 3.18
N TYR A 40 15.18 2.80 3.00
CA TYR A 40 14.52 1.79 3.82
C TYR A 40 14.89 1.92 5.30
N ARG A 41 16.19 1.93 5.62
CA ARG A 41 16.66 1.96 7.02
C ARG A 41 16.30 3.25 7.76
N LYS A 42 16.36 4.40 7.08
CA LYS A 42 16.22 5.71 7.73
C LYS A 42 14.78 6.24 7.72
N TYR A 43 14.01 5.98 6.67
CA TYR A 43 12.71 6.64 6.47
C TYR A 43 11.52 5.68 6.44
N ILE A 44 11.66 4.50 5.81
CA ILE A 44 10.55 3.56 5.67
C ILE A 44 10.36 2.69 6.91
N TYR A 45 11.41 1.98 7.35
CA TYR A 45 11.31 1.03 8.46
C TYR A 45 10.89 1.71 9.78
N PRO A 46 11.48 2.87 10.18
CA PRO A 46 11.09 3.54 11.42
C PRO A 46 9.63 4.01 11.41
N LYS A 47 9.12 4.42 10.24
CA LYS A 47 7.77 4.99 10.07
C LYS A 47 6.67 3.94 9.93
N PHE A 48 6.92 2.91 9.11
CA PHE A 48 5.88 1.94 8.74
C PHE A 48 6.10 0.54 9.30
N ARG A 49 7.29 0.25 9.88
CA ARG A 49 7.66 -1.04 10.47
C ARG A 49 7.41 -2.23 9.53
N ILE A 50 7.64 -2.04 8.24
CA ILE A 50 7.48 -3.07 7.21
C ILE A 50 8.83 -3.69 6.83
N SER A 51 8.80 -4.91 6.33
CA SER A 51 10.00 -5.55 5.75
C SER A 51 10.43 -4.89 4.44
N LEU A 52 11.71 -5.03 4.09
CA LEU A 52 12.23 -4.59 2.79
C LEU A 52 11.52 -5.31 1.63
N LYS A 53 11.17 -6.59 1.81
CA LYS A 53 10.39 -7.36 0.84
C LYS A 53 9.02 -6.72 0.58
N THR A 54 8.36 -6.24 1.63
CA THR A 54 7.07 -5.54 1.52
C THR A 54 7.22 -4.23 0.75
N LEU A 55 8.28 -3.47 1.01
CA LEU A 55 8.58 -2.24 0.26
C LEU A 55 8.82 -2.55 -1.22
N ASN A 56 9.65 -3.54 -1.54
CA ASN A 56 9.93 -3.93 -2.92
C ASN A 56 8.67 -4.39 -3.65
N ASN A 57 7.79 -5.13 -2.98
CA ASN A 57 6.48 -5.50 -3.53
C ASN A 57 5.63 -4.25 -3.83
N ALA A 58 5.64 -3.24 -2.94
CA ALA A 58 4.91 -1.99 -3.19
C ALA A 58 5.47 -1.25 -4.42
N ILE A 59 6.80 -1.19 -4.57
CA ILE A 59 7.48 -0.54 -5.70
C ILE A 59 7.18 -1.26 -7.03
N SER A 60 7.13 -2.60 -7.03
CA SER A 60 6.85 -3.39 -8.24
C SER A 60 5.36 -3.48 -8.60
N THR A 61 4.47 -3.14 -7.68
CA THR A 61 3.02 -3.21 -7.91
C THR A 61 2.53 -1.96 -8.65
N ASN A 62 1.73 -2.15 -9.71
CA ASN A 62 1.04 -1.03 -10.36
C ASN A 62 -0.21 -0.62 -9.58
N ILE A 63 0.01 0.08 -8.46
CA ILE A 63 -1.00 0.41 -7.46
C ILE A 63 -2.18 1.16 -8.07
N LYS A 64 -1.91 2.18 -8.92
CA LYS A 64 -2.97 3.00 -9.55
C LYS A 64 -3.88 2.17 -10.45
N LYS A 65 -3.30 1.26 -11.25
CA LYS A 65 -4.07 0.37 -12.13
C LYS A 65 -4.91 -0.61 -11.32
N GLU A 66 -4.34 -1.20 -10.28
CA GLU A 66 -5.07 -2.17 -9.44
C GLU A 66 -6.16 -1.54 -8.58
N LEU A 67 -5.99 -0.29 -8.14
CA LEU A 67 -7.06 0.43 -7.43
C LEU A 67 -8.24 0.73 -8.36
N LYS A 68 -7.97 1.07 -9.64
CA LYS A 68 -9.02 1.36 -10.62
C LYS A 68 -9.85 0.14 -11.00
N THR A 69 -9.28 -1.05 -10.93
CA THR A 69 -10.01 -2.30 -11.24
C THR A 69 -10.86 -2.80 -10.08
N LEU A 70 -10.66 -2.28 -8.87
CA LEU A 70 -11.46 -2.64 -7.71
C LEU A 70 -12.74 -1.81 -7.68
N PRO A 71 -13.90 -2.43 -7.42
CA PRO A 71 -15.14 -1.70 -7.19
C PRO A 71 -14.97 -0.76 -5.99
N ASP A 72 -15.55 0.44 -6.09
CA ASP A 72 -15.54 1.40 -4.99
C ASP A 72 -16.60 0.95 -3.97
N ASP A 73 -16.19 0.06 -3.08
CA ASP A 73 -17.15 -0.66 -2.26
C ASP A 73 -17.80 0.19 -1.18
N GLY A 74 -17.39 1.46 -0.96
CA GLY A 74 -18.07 2.54 -0.20
C GLY A 74 -18.54 2.24 1.23
N ARG A 75 -18.43 0.99 1.66
CA ARG A 75 -19.02 0.40 2.84
C ARG A 75 -17.90 0.22 3.83
N GLN A 76 -17.80 1.17 4.75
CA GLN A 76 -17.19 0.90 6.03
C GLN A 76 -18.00 -0.23 6.66
N LEU A 77 -17.38 -1.41 6.85
CA LEU A 77 -18.01 -2.47 7.63
C LEU A 77 -18.18 -1.90 9.05
N SER A 78 -19.41 -1.79 9.55
CA SER A 78 -19.63 -1.55 10.98
C SER A 78 -18.97 -2.71 11.72
N LEU A 79 -18.07 -2.37 12.65
CA LEU A 79 -17.47 -3.36 13.54
C LEU A 79 -18.43 -3.72 14.69
N PHE A 80 -19.46 -2.90 14.88
CA PHE A 80 -20.50 -3.02 15.88
C PHE A 80 -21.84 -2.99 15.14
N ASP A 81 -22.42 -4.16 14.93
CA ASP A 81 -23.86 -4.32 14.73
C ASP A 81 -24.49 -4.68 16.09
#